data_AF-A0A7S0KQT8-F1
#
_entry.id   AF-A0A7S0KQT8-F1
#
_cell.length_a   1.000
_cell.length_b   1.000
_cell.length_c   1.000
_cell.angle_alpha   90.00
_cell.angle_beta   90.00
_cell.angle_gamma   90.00
#
_symmetry.space_group_name_H-M   'P 1'
#
loop_
_entity.id
_entity.type
_entity.pdbx_description
1 polymer ?
#
loop_
_entity_poly.entity_id
_entity_poly.type
_entity_poly.pdbx_seq_one_letter_code
_entity_poly.pdbx_strand_id
1 'polypeptide(L)'
;AERTKALKEKKAHNDAVVSLETKHDILKDRSHRHGFELNNLEAKLAGFQSERQQRLVALQRAGHNQIIEADRALQNMQNQFHKPVIGPILTLIKCDNINHRKYLEAQIGKRFLAAYITQDDRDRSKLQEWTKRWQTTAVNMPSARYEEPIIDQRLKSLGITHRLDQCFEADAVVKAALCDMNQLNITFVIDPKAPQDVVDRAVTEVQDGKIFYTPSTRYTKIQSRYGRRETTTSSSPTRDSTLFSSGSSKEDEQNLKRDIQIVQEQKAACDRELNQLKAELADGRKKLEAFASRINNMGSEMAKYVAEKNRFNTQLKAQQNALERLRQQDVGKEIESLKRDMTKILEKRSKETCAYADAVTACCEARAAETTALLRAKQCDALYKYLKELYDGETRQARDLVDAQNAQKEKTLALKRVCALAKREAEEKAPLDEERKKRFFEMPQEIDPYPNPEPRPEEGQEGHDDYQEILPGIDECVRAFEEAADEIMCPNDMVLQDFRDKQEERNKLREALTEKGGDLDTKLEVIETKKQAWLAALRPLVDKINDNFK
;
A
#
# COMPACT_ATOMS: atom_id res chain seq x y z
N ALA A 1 -10.28 18.59 44.99
CA ALA A 1 -10.05 17.60 46.08
C ALA A 1 -10.24 16.16 45.60
N GLU A 2 -11.34 15.82 44.92
CA GLU A 2 -11.60 14.45 44.45
C GLU A 2 -10.64 13.98 43.35
N ARG A 3 -10.36 14.83 42.34
CA ARG A 3 -9.36 14.53 41.30
C ARG A 3 -7.97 14.23 41.87
N THR A 4 -7.55 15.00 42.88
CA THR A 4 -6.28 14.78 43.59
C THR A 4 -6.27 13.49 44.40
N LYS A 5 -7.42 13.08 44.97
CA LYS A 5 -7.56 11.79 45.65
C LYS A 5 -7.44 10.62 44.66
N ALA A 6 -8.14 10.68 43.53
CA ALA A 6 -8.06 9.65 42.49
C ALA A 6 -6.66 9.52 41.87
N LEU A 7 -5.91 10.64 41.73
CA LEU A 7 -4.51 10.62 41.31
C LEU A 7 -3.61 9.86 42.30
N LYS A 8 -3.82 10.04 43.61
CA LYS A 8 -3.09 9.30 44.65
C LYS A 8 -3.44 7.81 44.64
N GLU A 9 -4.72 7.47 44.51
CA GLU A 9 -5.19 6.08 44.39
C GLU A 9 -4.61 5.39 43.14
N LYS A 10 -4.62 6.07 41.98
CA LYS A 10 -3.99 5.57 40.75
C LYS A 10 -2.50 5.30 40.94
N LYS A 11 -1.78 6.22 41.59
CA LYS A 11 -0.34 6.07 41.84
C LYS A 11 -0.06 4.85 42.73
N ALA A 12 -0.77 4.72 43.85
CA ALA A 12 -0.60 3.58 44.74
C ALA A 12 -0.89 2.24 44.04
N HIS A 13 -1.93 2.20 43.20
CA HIS A 13 -2.26 1.00 42.45
C HIS A 13 -1.26 0.69 41.33
N ASN A 14 -0.65 1.72 40.74
CA ASN A 14 0.43 1.57 39.77
C ASN A 14 1.68 0.97 40.41
N ASP A 15 2.07 1.46 41.59
CA ASP A 15 3.22 0.94 42.33
C ASP A 15 3.02 -0.54 42.70
N ALA A 16 1.79 -0.92 43.08
CA ALA A 16 1.43 -2.31 43.31
C ALA A 16 1.55 -3.17 42.02
N VAL A 17 1.09 -2.68 40.87
CA VAL A 17 1.21 -3.40 39.58
C VAL A 17 2.68 -3.57 39.19
N VAL A 18 3.51 -2.55 39.33
CA VAL A 18 4.96 -2.64 39.07
C VAL A 18 5.62 -3.69 39.97
N SER A 19 5.22 -3.75 41.26
CA SER A 19 5.72 -4.78 42.17
C SER A 19 5.31 -6.21 41.77
N LEU A 20 4.14 -6.37 41.14
CA LEU A 20 3.70 -7.66 40.59
C LEU A 20 4.40 -8.02 39.28
N GLU A 21 4.69 -7.03 38.42
CA GLU A 21 5.45 -7.23 37.18
C GLU A 21 6.88 -7.70 37.47
N THR A 22 7.55 -7.07 38.43
CA THR A 22 8.89 -7.52 38.87
C THR A 22 8.89 -8.94 39.44
N LYS A 23 7.88 -9.31 40.24
CA LYS A 23 7.71 -10.69 40.73
C LYS A 23 7.46 -11.68 39.59
N HIS A 24 6.62 -11.30 38.63
CA HIS A 24 6.33 -12.12 37.44
C HIS A 24 7.61 -12.38 36.64
N ASP A 25 8.44 -11.37 36.41
CA ASP A 25 9.68 -11.52 35.65
C ASP A 25 10.71 -12.42 36.37
N ILE A 26 10.86 -12.27 37.69
CA ILE A 26 11.74 -13.14 38.49
C ILE A 26 11.27 -14.60 38.42
N LEU A 27 9.96 -14.86 38.53
CA LEU A 27 9.41 -16.21 38.44
C LEU A 27 9.51 -16.79 37.03
N LYS A 28 9.38 -15.95 36.00
CA LYS A 28 9.58 -16.36 34.60
C LYS A 28 11.00 -16.82 34.36
N ASP A 29 11.99 -16.08 34.88
CA ASP A 29 13.40 -16.47 34.79
C ASP A 29 13.69 -17.75 35.58
N ARG A 30 13.01 -17.98 36.71
CA ARG A 30 13.12 -19.22 37.48
C ARG A 30 12.51 -20.40 36.71
N SER A 31 11.33 -20.25 36.11
CA SER A 31 10.71 -21.29 35.27
C SER A 31 11.59 -21.64 34.06
N HIS A 32 12.18 -20.64 33.40
CA HIS A 32 13.13 -20.89 32.30
C HIS A 32 14.38 -21.65 32.76
N ARG A 33 14.95 -21.32 33.93
CA ARG A 33 16.08 -22.06 34.50
C ARG A 33 15.74 -23.53 34.76
N HIS A 34 14.60 -23.80 35.39
CA HIS A 34 14.13 -25.18 35.57
C HIS A 34 13.86 -25.88 34.24
N GLY A 35 13.37 -25.16 33.22
CA GLY A 35 13.24 -25.69 31.87
C GLY A 35 14.58 -26.09 31.24
N PHE A 36 15.62 -25.28 31.42
CA PHE A 36 16.96 -25.60 30.94
C PHE A 36 17.58 -26.78 31.70
N GLU A 37 17.42 -26.82 33.02
CA GLU A 37 17.86 -27.94 33.87
C GLU A 37 17.17 -29.25 33.47
N LEU A 38 15.85 -29.22 33.24
CA LEU A 38 15.08 -30.37 32.75
C LEU A 38 15.65 -30.90 31.43
N ASN A 39 15.86 -30.01 30.44
CA ASN A 39 16.41 -30.41 29.14
C ASN A 39 17.82 -31.03 29.27
N ASN A 40 18.65 -30.53 30.19
CA ASN A 40 19.98 -31.07 30.44
C ASN A 40 19.91 -32.46 31.11
N LEU A 41 19.01 -32.65 32.07
CA LEU A 41 18.79 -33.96 32.72
C LEU A 41 18.20 -34.98 31.74
N GLU A 42 17.25 -34.57 30.90
CA GLU A 42 16.70 -35.40 29.82
C GLU A 42 17.76 -35.76 28.78
N ALA A 43 18.64 -34.83 28.41
CA ALA A 43 19.77 -35.12 27.52
C ALA A 43 20.76 -36.11 28.14
N LYS A 44 21.03 -36.00 29.46
CA LYS A 44 21.83 -36.97 30.20
C LYS A 44 21.16 -38.34 30.21
N LEU A 45 19.85 -38.41 30.44
CA LEU A 45 19.08 -39.67 30.41
C LEU A 45 19.07 -40.32 29.02
N ALA A 46 18.96 -39.52 27.96
CA ALA A 46 19.14 -39.99 26.58
C ALA A 46 20.57 -40.51 26.33
N GLY A 47 21.58 -39.89 26.94
CA GLY A 47 22.96 -40.36 26.98
C GLY A 47 23.14 -41.71 27.68
N PHE A 48 22.30 -42.04 28.66
CA PHE A 48 22.24 -43.35 29.31
C PHE A 48 21.54 -44.41 28.45
N GLN A 49 20.43 -44.06 27.77
CA GLN A 49 19.83 -44.94 26.75
C GLN A 49 20.79 -45.21 25.58
N SER A 50 21.81 -44.36 25.44
CA SER A 50 22.95 -44.50 24.56
C SER A 50 24.06 -45.41 25.12
N GLU A 51 23.96 -46.10 26.27
CA GLU A 51 25.01 -47.06 26.72
C GLU A 51 25.38 -48.10 25.66
N ARG A 52 24.37 -48.63 24.96
CA ARG A 52 24.56 -49.49 23.79
C ARG A 52 25.36 -48.77 22.70
N GLN A 53 25.02 -47.52 22.41
CA GLN A 53 25.69 -46.69 21.42
C GLN A 53 27.10 -46.25 21.86
N GLN A 54 27.35 -45.99 23.14
CA GLN A 54 28.67 -45.69 23.70
C GLN A 54 29.60 -46.89 23.56
N ARG A 55 29.08 -48.11 23.78
CA ARG A 55 29.82 -49.36 23.53
C ARG A 55 30.08 -49.58 22.04
N LEU A 56 29.13 -49.24 21.16
CA LEU A 56 29.37 -49.25 19.71
C LEU A 56 30.45 -48.23 19.29
N VAL A 57 30.45 -47.03 19.87
CA VAL A 57 31.49 -46.01 19.65
C VAL A 57 32.85 -46.47 20.19
N ALA A 58 32.87 -47.16 21.33
CA ALA A 58 34.09 -47.76 21.88
C ALA A 58 34.67 -48.82 20.92
N LEU A 59 33.83 -49.68 20.34
CA LEU A 59 34.23 -50.64 19.31
C LEU A 59 34.74 -49.94 18.03
N GLN A 60 34.09 -48.85 17.63
CA GLN A 60 34.50 -48.04 16.49
C GLN A 60 35.91 -47.48 16.68
N ARG A 61 36.18 -46.85 17.83
CA ARG A 61 37.51 -46.33 18.20
C ARG A 61 38.56 -47.44 18.30
N ALA A 62 38.15 -48.66 18.63
CA ALA A 62 39.04 -49.81 18.75
C ALA A 62 39.41 -50.47 17.41
N GLY A 63 38.89 -49.96 16.28
CA GLY A 63 39.25 -50.38 14.92
C GLY A 63 38.09 -50.90 14.07
N HIS A 64 36.87 -50.99 14.60
CA HIS A 64 35.68 -51.46 13.86
C HIS A 64 34.88 -50.27 13.30
N ASN A 65 35.46 -49.56 12.33
CA ASN A 65 35.01 -48.25 11.89
C ASN A 65 33.54 -48.18 11.42
N GLN A 66 33.00 -49.28 10.89
CA GLN A 66 31.63 -49.36 10.36
C GLN A 66 30.63 -50.07 11.29
N ILE A 67 31.00 -50.35 12.55
CA ILE A 67 30.17 -51.17 13.45
C ILE A 67 28.79 -50.55 13.75
N ILE A 68 28.69 -49.22 13.81
CA ILE A 68 27.41 -48.52 14.07
C ILE A 68 26.46 -48.66 12.88
N GLU A 69 26.98 -48.52 11.66
CA GLU A 69 26.21 -48.65 10.43
C GLU A 69 25.81 -50.10 10.18
N ALA A 70 26.74 -51.03 10.44
CA ALA A 70 26.48 -52.45 10.43
C ALA A 70 25.34 -52.78 11.42
N ASP A 71 25.43 -52.35 12.67
CA ASP A 71 24.40 -52.63 13.67
C ASP A 71 23.00 -52.15 13.24
N ARG A 72 22.90 -50.94 12.68
CA ARG A 72 21.64 -50.44 12.10
C ARG A 72 21.15 -51.28 10.91
N ALA A 73 22.06 -51.65 10.01
CA ALA A 73 21.72 -52.47 8.85
C ALA A 73 21.23 -53.87 9.27
N LEU A 74 21.83 -54.46 10.29
CA LEU A 74 21.41 -55.76 10.83
C LEU A 74 20.04 -55.68 11.53
N GLN A 75 19.78 -54.60 12.27
CA GLN A 75 18.46 -54.36 12.87
C GLN A 75 17.34 -54.31 11.82
N ASN A 76 17.60 -53.67 10.67
CA ASN A 76 16.65 -53.63 9.56
C ASN A 76 16.44 -54.99 8.88
N MET A 77 17.43 -55.89 8.95
CA MET A 77 17.40 -57.23 8.36
C MET A 77 16.96 -58.32 9.34
N GLN A 78 16.63 -57.98 10.60
CA GLN A 78 16.20 -58.94 11.64
C GLN A 78 15.10 -59.89 11.16
N ASN A 79 14.11 -59.37 10.42
CA ASN A 79 12.97 -60.15 9.92
C ASN A 79 13.33 -61.19 8.83
N GLN A 80 14.55 -61.16 8.29
CA GLN A 80 15.02 -62.09 7.25
C GLN A 80 15.75 -63.31 7.82
N PHE A 81 16.03 -63.30 9.13
CA PHE A 81 16.62 -64.40 9.88
C PHE A 81 15.50 -65.23 10.54
N HIS A 82 15.73 -66.53 10.69
CA HIS A 82 14.77 -67.43 11.32
C HIS A 82 14.70 -67.22 12.84
N LYS A 83 15.83 -66.86 13.46
CA LYS A 83 15.91 -66.42 14.86
C LYS A 83 16.62 -65.06 14.95
N PRO A 84 16.31 -64.24 15.97
CA PRO A 84 16.97 -62.95 16.14
C PRO A 84 18.48 -63.14 16.33
N VAL A 85 19.25 -62.40 15.56
CA VAL A 85 20.71 -62.35 15.67
C VAL A 85 21.07 -61.51 16.90
N ILE A 86 21.93 -62.07 17.77
CA ILE A 86 22.30 -61.47 19.04
C ILE A 86 23.67 -60.78 18.89
N GLY A 87 23.75 -59.46 19.11
CA GLY A 87 25.03 -58.75 19.15
C GLY A 87 24.93 -57.24 18.92
N PRO A 88 26.08 -56.52 18.93
CA PRO A 88 27.42 -57.02 19.22
C PRO A 88 27.59 -57.47 20.67
N ILE A 89 28.43 -58.48 20.91
CA ILE A 89 28.65 -59.08 22.22
C ILE A 89 28.99 -58.04 23.31
N LEU A 90 29.79 -56.99 23.00
CA LEU A 90 30.12 -55.94 23.98
C LEU A 90 28.87 -55.25 24.56
N THR A 91 27.82 -55.08 23.77
CA THR A 91 26.59 -54.39 24.22
C THR A 91 25.76 -55.22 25.20
N LEU A 92 26.05 -56.52 25.31
CA LEU A 92 25.23 -57.49 26.05
C LEU A 92 25.87 -57.95 27.36
N ILE A 93 27.15 -57.67 27.56
CA ILE A 93 27.91 -58.05 28.77
C ILE A 93 27.85 -56.94 29.81
N LYS A 94 27.48 -57.24 31.06
CA LYS A 94 27.58 -56.30 32.18
C LYS A 94 28.59 -56.79 33.21
N CYS A 95 29.52 -55.93 33.60
CA CYS A 95 30.59 -56.26 34.54
C CYS A 95 30.87 -55.03 35.40
N ASP A 96 30.71 -55.15 36.72
CA ASP A 96 30.83 -54.00 37.63
C ASP A 96 32.27 -53.81 38.13
N ASN A 97 32.99 -54.91 38.35
CA ASN A 97 34.35 -54.87 38.90
C ASN A 97 35.37 -54.44 37.82
N ILE A 98 36.16 -53.41 38.12
CA ILE A 98 37.19 -52.84 37.25
C ILE A 98 38.25 -53.89 36.87
N ASN A 99 38.70 -54.72 37.81
CA ASN A 99 39.70 -55.75 37.54
C ASN A 99 39.15 -56.85 36.61
N HIS A 100 37.89 -57.25 36.81
CA HIS A 100 37.24 -58.23 35.96
C HIS A 100 37.05 -57.73 34.52
N ARG A 101 36.77 -56.42 34.33
CA ARG A 101 36.74 -55.78 33.00
C ARG A 101 38.07 -55.94 32.26
N LYS A 102 39.20 -55.74 32.94
CA LYS A 102 40.55 -55.93 32.35
C LYS A 102 40.75 -57.37 31.87
N TYR A 103 40.38 -58.34 32.69
CA TYR A 103 40.53 -59.77 32.36
C TYR A 103 39.65 -60.16 31.18
N LEU A 104 38.39 -59.70 31.16
CA LEU A 104 37.45 -59.98 30.09
C LEU A 104 37.89 -59.37 28.75
N GLU A 105 38.33 -58.12 28.75
CA GLU A 105 38.82 -57.47 27.52
C GLU A 105 40.07 -58.15 26.97
N ALA A 106 40.98 -58.57 27.86
CA ALA A 106 42.20 -59.27 27.48
C ALA A 106 41.95 -60.69 26.96
N GLN A 107 40.97 -61.41 27.52
CA GLN A 107 40.68 -62.79 27.16
C GLN A 107 39.82 -62.90 25.90
N ILE A 108 38.74 -62.10 25.81
CA ILE A 108 37.80 -62.14 24.67
C ILE A 108 38.42 -61.48 23.45
N GLY A 109 39.16 -60.38 23.65
CA GLY A 109 39.76 -59.61 22.58
C GLY A 109 38.75 -58.82 21.73
N LYS A 110 39.28 -57.78 21.08
CA LYS A 110 38.48 -56.78 20.33
C LYS A 110 37.65 -57.37 19.19
N ARG A 111 38.14 -58.47 18.57
CA ARG A 111 37.46 -59.12 17.44
C ARG A 111 36.16 -59.80 17.88
N PHE A 112 36.19 -60.55 18.98
CA PHE A 112 35.02 -61.27 19.45
C PHE A 112 34.05 -60.37 20.22
N LEU A 113 34.52 -59.27 20.82
CA LEU A 113 33.63 -58.26 21.41
C LEU A 113 32.72 -57.57 20.37
N ALA A 114 33.18 -57.48 19.12
CA ALA A 114 32.39 -56.99 17.98
C ALA A 114 31.61 -58.08 17.23
N ALA A 115 31.58 -59.32 17.75
CA ALA A 115 30.94 -60.42 17.06
C ALA A 115 29.42 -60.43 17.24
N TYR A 116 28.73 -61.06 16.29
CA TYR A 116 27.30 -61.32 16.29
C TYR A 116 27.04 -62.84 16.31
N ILE A 117 26.01 -63.25 17.05
CA ILE A 117 25.68 -64.65 17.32
C ILE A 117 24.38 -65.04 16.61
N THR A 118 24.43 -66.13 15.85
CA THR A 118 23.27 -66.82 15.27
C THR A 118 22.88 -68.01 16.15
N GLN A 119 21.57 -68.28 16.23
CA GLN A 119 20.99 -69.36 17.05
C GLN A 119 20.46 -70.55 16.22
N ASP A 120 20.65 -70.50 14.90
CA ASP A 120 20.14 -71.48 13.95
C ASP A 120 21.15 -71.64 12.80
N ASP A 121 21.44 -72.88 12.43
CA ASP A 121 22.40 -73.20 11.37
C ASP A 121 21.98 -72.65 10.01
N ARG A 122 20.67 -72.46 9.79
CA ARG A 122 20.13 -71.89 8.54
C ARG A 122 20.50 -70.43 8.34
N ASP A 123 20.68 -69.69 9.43
CA ASP A 123 21.01 -68.27 9.42
C ASP A 123 22.53 -68.01 9.33
N ARG A 124 23.34 -69.05 9.55
CA ARG A 124 24.80 -68.99 9.56
C ARG A 124 25.37 -68.40 8.28
N SER A 125 24.97 -68.92 7.11
CA SER A 125 25.50 -68.48 5.81
C SER A 125 25.17 -67.01 5.53
N LYS A 126 23.94 -66.59 5.87
CA LYS A 126 23.50 -65.20 5.72
C LYS A 126 24.28 -64.25 6.64
N LEU A 127 24.48 -64.62 7.90
CA LEU A 127 25.27 -63.80 8.82
C LEU A 127 26.75 -63.78 8.41
N GLN A 128 27.30 -64.87 7.89
CA GLN A 128 28.69 -64.91 7.39
C GLN A 128 28.90 -63.97 6.19
N GLU A 129 27.97 -63.92 5.25
CA GLU A 129 28.04 -62.99 4.13
C GLU A 129 27.93 -61.52 4.61
N TRP A 130 27.00 -61.26 5.52
CA TRP A 130 26.82 -59.95 6.13
C TRP A 130 28.08 -59.50 6.90
N THR A 131 28.63 -60.35 7.76
CA THR A 131 29.84 -60.03 8.55
C THR A 131 31.07 -59.84 7.67
N LYS A 132 31.19 -60.57 6.55
CA LYS A 132 32.25 -60.36 5.56
C LYS A 132 32.17 -58.97 4.92
N ARG A 133 30.97 -58.50 4.59
CA ARG A 133 30.75 -57.14 4.06
C ARG A 133 31.16 -56.06 5.06
N TRP A 134 30.82 -56.24 6.33
CA TRP A 134 31.02 -55.23 7.38
C TRP A 134 32.32 -55.42 8.20
N GLN A 135 33.17 -56.39 7.83
CA GLN A 135 34.42 -56.74 8.53
C GLN A 135 34.22 -57.09 10.02
N THR A 136 33.07 -57.67 10.37
CA THR A 136 32.76 -58.15 11.73
C THR A 136 32.94 -59.66 11.83
N THR A 137 32.67 -60.25 13.00
CA THR A 137 32.80 -61.71 13.21
C THR A 137 31.44 -62.35 13.45
N ALA A 138 31.17 -63.47 12.76
CA ALA A 138 29.97 -64.27 12.98
C ALA A 138 30.29 -65.47 13.87
N VAL A 139 29.47 -65.70 14.88
CA VAL A 139 29.49 -66.89 15.73
C VAL A 139 28.15 -67.61 15.57
N ASN A 140 28.17 -68.93 15.48
CA ASN A 140 26.97 -69.73 15.34
C ASN A 140 26.85 -70.66 16.54
N MET A 141 25.77 -70.50 17.30
CA MET A 141 25.46 -71.27 18.51
C MET A 141 24.05 -71.86 18.41
N PRO A 142 23.87 -72.94 17.63
CA PRO A 142 22.56 -73.59 17.45
C PRO A 142 22.08 -74.31 18.72
N SER A 143 22.98 -74.65 19.63
CA SER A 143 22.68 -75.28 20.92
C SER A 143 23.41 -74.54 22.05
N ALA A 144 22.73 -73.59 22.68
CA ALA A 144 23.24 -72.91 23.87
C ALA A 144 22.98 -73.76 25.11
N ARG A 145 23.99 -74.54 25.53
CA ARG A 145 24.01 -75.18 26.86
C ARG A 145 25.05 -74.46 27.70
N TYR A 146 24.59 -73.56 28.56
CA TYR A 146 25.41 -72.97 29.60
C TYR A 146 24.91 -73.52 30.94
N GLU A 147 25.77 -74.25 31.63
CA GLU A 147 25.55 -74.68 33.00
C GLU A 147 26.40 -73.80 33.91
N GLU A 148 25.79 -73.29 34.98
CA GLU A 148 26.50 -72.45 35.93
C GLU A 148 27.56 -73.29 36.65
N PRO A 149 28.85 -72.94 36.51
CA PRO A 149 29.92 -73.78 37.02
C PRO A 149 30.02 -73.66 38.54
N ILE A 150 30.24 -74.79 39.22
CA ILE A 150 30.50 -74.82 40.66
C ILE A 150 32.02 -74.76 40.87
N ILE A 151 32.50 -73.84 41.70
CA ILE A 151 33.90 -73.80 42.11
C ILE A 151 34.08 -74.71 43.31
N ASP A 152 34.82 -75.80 43.09
CA ASP A 152 35.17 -76.76 44.13
C ASP A 152 35.96 -76.13 45.27
N GLN A 153 35.79 -76.68 46.48
CA GLN A 153 36.48 -76.21 47.68
C GLN A 153 38.01 -76.31 47.56
N ARG A 154 38.50 -77.26 46.75
CA ARG A 154 39.92 -77.38 46.38
C ARG A 154 40.44 -76.14 45.64
N LEU A 155 39.71 -75.63 44.65
CA LEU A 155 40.12 -74.44 43.90
C LEU A 155 40.14 -73.19 44.79
N LYS A 156 39.16 -73.07 45.70
CA LYS A 156 39.14 -72.00 46.70
C LYS A 156 40.35 -72.03 47.63
N SER A 157 40.80 -73.23 48.03
CA SER A 157 42.01 -73.39 48.86
C SER A 157 43.30 -72.94 48.17
N LEU A 158 43.31 -72.93 46.83
CA LEU A 158 44.41 -72.42 45.99
C LEU A 158 44.30 -70.92 45.70
N GLY A 159 43.41 -70.20 46.37
CA GLY A 159 43.22 -68.76 46.19
C GLY A 159 42.47 -68.37 44.92
N ILE A 160 41.84 -69.33 44.22
CA ILE A 160 40.96 -69.03 43.08
C ILE A 160 39.60 -68.57 43.61
N THR A 161 39.22 -67.35 43.24
CA THR A 161 37.98 -66.72 43.68
C THR A 161 36.83 -67.07 42.75
N HIS A 162 37.03 -66.86 41.45
CA HIS A 162 36.00 -66.98 40.43
C HIS A 162 36.55 -67.61 39.15
N ARG A 163 35.67 -68.23 38.36
CA ARG A 163 35.91 -68.45 36.93
C ARG A 163 35.49 -67.20 36.16
N LEU A 164 36.13 -66.95 35.02
CA LEU A 164 35.93 -65.70 34.30
C LEU A 164 34.49 -65.53 33.76
N ASP A 165 33.75 -66.63 33.54
CA ASP A 165 32.33 -66.66 33.17
C ASP A 165 31.35 -66.25 34.29
N GLN A 166 31.79 -66.31 35.56
CA GLN A 166 31.04 -65.82 36.71
C GLN A 166 31.27 -64.33 36.99
N CYS A 167 32.31 -63.74 36.39
CA CYS A 167 32.69 -62.35 36.63
C CYS A 167 31.79 -61.32 35.94
N PHE A 168 30.85 -61.75 35.08
CA PHE A 168 29.94 -60.87 34.33
C PHE A 168 28.53 -61.45 34.18
N GLU A 169 27.57 -60.56 33.98
CA GLU A 169 26.17 -60.85 33.69
C GLU A 169 25.93 -60.75 32.17
N ALA A 170 25.39 -61.80 31.57
CA ALA A 170 24.99 -61.87 30.16
C ALA A 170 24.00 -63.02 29.96
N ASP A 171 23.26 -63.00 28.86
CA ASP A 171 22.34 -64.07 28.47
C ASP A 171 23.08 -65.42 28.28
N ALA A 172 22.40 -66.54 28.56
CA ALA A 172 22.97 -67.88 28.55
C ALA A 172 23.58 -68.24 27.18
N VAL A 173 22.97 -67.75 26.09
CA VAL A 173 23.49 -67.91 24.71
C VAL A 173 24.83 -67.19 24.53
N VAL A 174 24.97 -65.98 25.09
CA VAL A 174 26.20 -65.19 25.02
C VAL A 174 27.28 -65.81 25.89
N LYS A 175 26.94 -66.29 27.10
CA LYS A 175 27.89 -67.00 27.97
C LYS A 175 28.38 -68.30 27.34
N ALA A 176 27.49 -69.10 26.76
CA ALA A 176 27.86 -70.32 26.04
C ALA A 176 28.80 -70.01 24.86
N ALA A 177 28.47 -69.00 24.04
CA ALA A 177 29.30 -68.57 22.91
C ALA A 177 30.71 -68.14 23.36
N LEU A 178 30.79 -67.37 24.45
CA LEU A 178 32.07 -66.91 24.98
C LEU A 178 32.89 -68.03 25.61
N CYS A 179 32.25 -69.01 26.25
CA CYS A 179 32.93 -70.19 26.78
C CYS A 179 33.52 -71.04 25.65
N ASP A 180 32.75 -71.30 24.58
CA ASP A 180 33.20 -72.11 23.46
C ASP A 180 34.32 -71.42 22.66
N MET A 181 34.17 -70.13 22.36
CA MET A 181 35.11 -69.38 21.53
C MET A 181 36.36 -68.93 22.28
N ASN A 182 36.20 -68.41 23.51
CA ASN A 182 37.26 -67.73 24.27
C ASN A 182 37.70 -68.50 25.52
N GLN A 183 37.20 -69.72 25.72
CA GLN A 183 37.65 -70.62 26.78
C GLN A 183 37.51 -70.01 28.19
N LEU A 184 36.45 -69.20 28.40
CA LEU A 184 36.18 -68.57 29.70
C LEU A 184 35.93 -69.61 30.80
N ASN A 185 35.48 -70.81 30.41
CA ASN A 185 35.22 -71.94 31.28
C ASN A 185 36.47 -72.59 31.89
N ILE A 186 37.65 -72.37 31.30
CA ILE A 186 38.94 -72.89 31.79
C ILE A 186 39.91 -71.76 32.15
N THR A 187 39.35 -70.56 32.39
CA THR A 187 40.06 -69.35 32.78
C THR A 187 39.69 -68.98 34.20
N PHE A 188 40.69 -68.89 35.09
CA PHE A 188 40.49 -68.67 36.51
C PHE A 188 41.00 -67.30 36.96
N VAL A 189 40.31 -66.68 37.92
CA VAL A 189 40.71 -65.44 38.58
C VAL A 189 41.22 -65.79 39.98
N ILE A 190 42.45 -65.36 40.28
CA ILE A 190 43.08 -65.55 41.59
C ILE A 190 42.84 -64.29 42.43
N ASP A 191 42.71 -64.46 43.75
CA ASP A 191 42.52 -63.35 44.69
C ASP A 191 43.61 -62.27 44.48
N PRO A 192 43.23 -60.99 44.27
CA PRO A 192 44.13 -59.85 44.22
C PRO A 192 45.15 -59.75 45.36
N LYS A 193 44.84 -60.30 46.54
CA LYS A 193 45.67 -60.24 47.74
C LYS A 193 46.48 -61.51 48.00
N ALA A 194 46.40 -62.52 47.12
CA ALA A 194 47.12 -63.77 47.31
C ALA A 194 48.66 -63.56 47.18
N PRO A 195 49.48 -64.18 48.04
CA PRO A 195 50.93 -64.18 47.89
C PRO A 195 51.36 -65.00 46.67
N GLN A 196 52.53 -64.67 46.11
CA GLN A 196 53.03 -65.28 44.86
C GLN A 196 53.13 -66.82 44.93
N ASP A 197 53.48 -67.38 46.09
CA ASP A 197 53.55 -68.84 46.29
C ASP A 197 52.19 -69.55 46.14
N VAL A 198 51.08 -68.86 46.45
CA VAL A 198 49.73 -69.39 46.22
C VAL A 198 49.38 -69.32 44.73
N VAL A 199 49.81 -68.25 44.04
CA VAL A 199 49.63 -68.08 42.60
C VAL A 199 50.35 -69.18 41.83
N ASP A 200 51.62 -69.45 42.16
CA ASP A 200 52.45 -70.44 41.46
C ASP A 200 51.94 -71.87 41.70
N ARG A 201 51.43 -72.17 42.91
CA ARG A 201 50.74 -73.43 43.20
C ARG A 201 49.44 -73.56 42.42
N ALA A 202 48.62 -72.53 42.36
CA ALA A 202 47.37 -72.54 41.59
C ALA A 202 47.62 -72.83 40.10
N VAL A 203 48.62 -72.20 39.50
CA VAL A 203 48.97 -72.39 38.08
C VAL A 203 49.51 -73.81 37.81
N THR A 204 50.25 -74.37 38.76
CA THR A 204 50.88 -75.69 38.60
C THR A 204 49.89 -76.83 38.88
N GLU A 205 49.17 -76.78 40.00
CA GLU A 205 48.33 -77.87 40.52
C GLU A 205 46.96 -78.00 39.83
N VAL A 206 46.44 -76.92 39.25
CA VAL A 206 45.18 -76.96 38.51
C VAL A 206 45.44 -77.50 37.11
N GLN A 207 44.98 -78.73 36.86
CA GLN A 207 45.21 -79.42 35.58
C GLN A 207 44.32 -78.87 34.46
N ASP A 208 43.06 -78.54 34.77
CA ASP A 208 42.08 -78.07 33.78
C ASP A 208 42.20 -76.58 33.44
N GLY A 209 43.06 -75.84 34.16
CA GLY A 209 43.25 -74.40 34.01
C GLY A 209 44.32 -74.05 33.00
N LYS A 210 43.94 -73.31 31.97
CA LYS A 210 44.86 -72.88 30.91
C LYS A 210 45.40 -71.47 31.14
N ILE A 211 44.56 -70.58 31.67
CA ILE A 211 44.88 -69.16 31.87
C ILE A 211 44.43 -68.73 33.26
N PHE A 212 45.31 -67.99 33.95
CA PHE A 212 45.05 -67.46 35.28
C PHE A 212 45.30 -65.95 35.30
N TYR A 213 44.40 -65.20 35.92
CA TYR A 213 44.48 -63.75 36.03
C TYR A 213 44.69 -63.30 37.47
N THR A 214 45.64 -62.39 37.65
CA THR A 214 45.78 -61.50 38.81
C THR A 214 45.65 -60.05 38.32
N PRO A 215 45.46 -59.05 39.21
CA PRO A 215 45.29 -57.64 38.82
C PRO A 215 46.41 -57.09 37.94
N SER A 216 47.64 -57.58 38.13
CA SER A 216 48.84 -57.12 37.43
C SER A 216 49.30 -58.08 36.34
N THR A 217 49.10 -59.40 36.48
CA THR A 217 49.69 -60.40 35.58
C THR A 217 48.69 -61.45 35.09
N ARG A 218 48.91 -61.89 33.85
CA ARG A 218 48.24 -63.01 33.19
C ARG A 218 49.23 -64.15 33.07
N TYR A 219 48.91 -65.29 33.65
CA TYR A 219 49.68 -66.53 33.54
C TYR A 219 49.02 -67.44 32.52
N THR A 220 49.80 -67.91 31.54
CA THR A 220 49.36 -68.88 30.54
C THR A 220 50.13 -70.16 30.72
N LYS A 221 49.41 -71.26 30.91
CA LYS A 221 49.95 -72.61 31.01
C LYS A 221 49.90 -73.24 29.62
N ILE A 222 51.06 -73.56 29.07
CA ILE A 222 51.18 -74.22 27.76
C ILE A 222 51.75 -75.61 27.99
N GLN A 223 50.99 -76.62 27.60
CA GLN A 223 51.48 -77.99 27.58
C GLN A 223 52.01 -78.31 26.18
N SER A 224 53.25 -78.78 26.09
CA SER A 224 53.85 -79.13 24.80
C SER A 224 53.07 -80.26 24.12
N ARG A 225 52.80 -80.08 22.82
CA ARG A 225 52.18 -81.13 21.97
C ARG A 225 53.19 -82.21 21.56
N TYR A 226 54.49 -81.93 21.73
CA TYR A 226 55.60 -82.77 21.32
C TYR A 226 56.42 -83.22 22.53
N GLY A 227 56.94 -84.45 22.52
CA GLY A 227 57.72 -85.01 23.64
C GLY A 227 56.86 -85.43 24.85
N ARG A 228 57.42 -85.36 26.07
CA ARG A 228 56.79 -85.80 27.34
C ARG A 228 55.71 -84.85 27.90
N ARG A 229 55.08 -84.04 27.03
CA ARG A 229 54.03 -83.07 27.42
C ARG A 229 54.44 -82.15 28.58
N GLU A 230 55.65 -81.62 28.51
CA GLU A 230 56.16 -80.66 29.49
C GLU A 230 55.28 -79.42 29.54
N THR A 231 55.13 -78.85 30.73
CA THR A 231 54.30 -77.68 30.98
C THR A 231 55.19 -76.46 31.14
N THR A 232 55.00 -75.46 30.29
CA THR A 232 55.67 -74.17 30.38
C THR A 232 54.66 -73.11 30.83
N THR A 233 55.04 -72.31 31.81
CA THR A 233 54.25 -71.17 32.28
C THR A 233 54.85 -69.88 31.72
N SER A 234 54.01 -69.06 31.09
CA SER A 234 54.39 -67.74 30.60
C SER A 234 53.59 -66.66 31.32
N SER A 235 54.26 -65.64 31.85
CA SER A 235 53.65 -64.48 32.51
C SER A 235 53.69 -63.25 31.60
N SER A 236 52.57 -62.53 31.50
CA SER A 236 52.46 -61.27 30.77
C SER A 236 51.70 -60.23 31.58
N PRO A 237 51.96 -58.92 31.43
CA PRO A 237 51.23 -57.89 32.17
C PRO A 237 49.77 -57.77 31.67
N THR A 238 48.84 -57.59 32.61
CA THR A 238 47.42 -57.36 32.31
C THR A 238 47.22 -55.90 31.90
N ARG A 239 46.63 -55.67 30.71
CA ARG A 239 46.33 -54.32 30.21
C ARG A 239 45.04 -53.77 30.82
N ASP A 240 44.97 -52.45 30.91
CA ASP A 240 43.75 -51.78 31.33
C ASP A 240 42.64 -51.91 30.28
N SER A 241 41.39 -52.01 30.77
CA SER A 241 40.21 -52.14 29.91
C SER A 241 39.85 -50.78 29.31
N THR A 242 39.76 -50.71 27.98
CA THR A 242 39.34 -49.52 27.24
C THR A 242 37.89 -49.60 26.76
N LEU A 243 37.33 -50.80 26.61
CA LEU A 243 36.03 -51.05 25.99
C LEU A 243 34.89 -51.12 27.00
N PHE A 244 35.14 -51.62 28.22
CA PHE A 244 34.12 -51.76 29.27
C PHE A 244 34.04 -50.57 30.24
N SER A 245 34.82 -49.50 30.03
CA SER A 245 34.89 -48.35 30.94
C SER A 245 33.67 -47.41 30.89
N SER A 246 32.65 -47.73 30.10
CA SER A 246 31.48 -46.86 29.81
C SER A 246 30.17 -47.26 30.50
N GLY A 247 30.16 -48.29 31.37
CA GLY A 247 28.95 -48.67 32.10
C GLY A 247 28.76 -47.79 33.34
N SER A 248 27.67 -47.03 33.40
CA SER A 248 27.25 -46.29 34.59
C SER A 248 26.09 -47.02 35.26
N SER A 249 25.90 -46.85 36.57
CA SER A 249 25.10 -47.78 37.38
C SER A 249 23.59 -47.64 37.08
N LYS A 250 22.83 -48.74 37.16
CA LYS A 250 21.33 -48.70 37.11
C LYS A 250 20.76 -47.75 38.19
N GLU A 251 21.49 -47.56 39.28
CA GLU A 251 21.16 -46.64 40.37
C GLU A 251 21.24 -45.17 39.93
N ASP A 252 22.21 -44.81 39.09
CA ASP A 252 22.37 -43.46 38.55
C ASP A 252 21.21 -43.11 37.59
N GLU A 253 20.74 -44.07 36.80
CA GLU A 253 19.57 -43.89 35.92
C GLU A 253 18.28 -43.64 36.73
N GLN A 254 18.10 -44.37 37.84
CA GLN A 254 16.95 -44.17 38.72
C GLN A 254 17.02 -42.83 39.46
N ASN A 255 18.19 -42.43 39.93
CA ASN A 255 18.40 -41.12 40.56
C ASN A 255 18.11 -39.99 39.58
N LEU A 256 18.59 -40.11 38.33
CA LEU A 256 18.33 -39.10 37.29
C LEU A 256 16.84 -38.98 36.93
N LYS A 257 16.09 -40.10 36.91
CA LYS A 257 14.63 -40.07 36.72
C LYS A 257 13.91 -39.37 37.88
N ARG A 258 14.33 -39.60 39.13
CA ARG A 258 13.78 -38.89 40.29
C ARG A 258 14.07 -37.39 40.20
N ASP A 259 15.29 -37.02 39.83
CA ASP A 259 15.68 -35.61 39.68
C ASP A 259 14.87 -34.91 38.58
N ILE A 260 14.65 -35.56 37.44
CA ILE A 260 13.77 -35.05 36.37
C ILE A 260 12.35 -34.81 36.92
N GLN A 261 11.79 -35.76 37.66
CA GLN A 261 10.46 -35.62 38.24
C GLN A 261 10.39 -34.43 39.21
N ILE A 262 11.38 -34.27 40.08
CA ILE A 262 11.45 -33.15 41.04
C ILE A 262 11.51 -31.81 40.29
N VAL A 263 12.39 -31.67 39.30
CA VAL A 263 12.54 -30.42 38.53
C VAL A 263 11.29 -30.13 37.71
N GLN A 264 10.62 -31.16 37.18
CA GLN A 264 9.36 -31.03 36.46
C GLN A 264 8.23 -30.52 37.37
N GLU A 265 8.14 -31.04 38.60
CA GLU A 265 7.18 -30.57 39.60
C GLU A 265 7.45 -29.12 40.03
N GLN A 266 8.73 -28.76 40.21
CA GLN A 266 9.14 -27.37 40.51
C GLN A 266 8.79 -26.40 39.38
N LYS A 267 9.02 -26.80 38.12
CA LYS A 267 8.61 -26.02 36.95
C LYS A 267 7.09 -25.86 36.90
N ALA A 268 6.32 -26.94 37.11
CA ALA A 268 4.87 -26.89 37.12
C ALA A 268 4.30 -26.03 38.27
N ALA A 269 4.98 -25.97 39.42
CA ALA A 269 4.64 -25.04 40.50
C ALA A 269 4.88 -23.58 40.08
N CYS A 270 6.05 -23.27 39.51
CA CYS A 270 6.37 -21.93 39.00
C CYS A 270 5.39 -21.48 37.90
N ASP A 271 5.01 -22.38 36.99
CA ASP A 271 4.08 -22.07 35.90
C ASP A 271 2.67 -21.78 36.42
N ARG A 272 2.23 -22.46 37.49
CA ARG A 272 0.96 -22.17 38.17
C ARG A 272 0.98 -20.79 38.82
N GLU A 273 2.05 -20.46 39.55
CA GLU A 273 2.22 -19.14 40.15
C GLU A 273 2.29 -18.02 39.09
N LEU A 274 2.97 -18.26 37.96
CA LEU A 274 3.01 -17.33 36.83
C LEU A 274 1.63 -17.05 36.26
N ASN A 275 0.79 -18.08 36.12
CA ASN A 275 -0.57 -17.92 35.61
C ASN A 275 -1.46 -17.14 36.58
N GLN A 276 -1.29 -17.35 37.89
CA GLN A 276 -1.98 -16.55 38.92
C GLN A 276 -1.54 -15.08 38.86
N LEU A 277 -0.24 -14.80 38.82
CA LEU A 277 0.29 -13.44 38.71
C LEU A 277 -0.14 -12.74 37.42
N LYS A 278 -0.23 -13.45 36.29
CA LYS A 278 -0.77 -12.90 35.05
C LYS A 278 -2.24 -12.46 35.19
N ALA A 279 -3.05 -13.25 35.87
CA ALA A 279 -4.45 -12.90 36.14
C ALA A 279 -4.54 -11.66 37.05
N GLU A 280 -3.74 -11.61 38.12
CA GLU A 280 -3.66 -10.46 39.02
C GLU A 280 -3.19 -9.18 38.31
N LEU A 281 -2.20 -9.29 37.41
CA LEU A 281 -1.72 -8.18 36.58
C LEU A 281 -2.79 -7.69 35.61
N ALA A 282 -3.56 -8.60 34.99
CA ALA A 282 -4.65 -8.24 34.11
C ALA A 282 -5.74 -7.45 34.86
N ASP A 283 -6.11 -7.90 36.07
CA ASP A 283 -7.07 -7.19 36.91
C ASP A 283 -6.53 -5.86 37.44
N GLY A 284 -5.25 -5.80 37.80
CA GLY A 284 -4.57 -4.56 38.18
C GLY A 284 -4.56 -3.52 37.05
N ARG A 285 -4.29 -3.95 35.82
CA ARG A 285 -4.33 -3.08 34.62
C ARG A 285 -5.73 -2.56 34.33
N LYS A 286 -6.77 -3.41 34.43
CA LYS A 286 -8.18 -2.96 34.31
C LYS A 286 -8.53 -1.89 35.35
N LYS A 287 -8.09 -2.04 36.60
CA LYS A 287 -8.31 -1.04 37.65
C LYS A 287 -7.59 0.28 37.34
N LEU A 288 -6.35 0.23 36.86
CA LEU A 288 -5.60 1.41 36.42
C LEU A 288 -6.31 2.17 35.29
N GLU A 289 -6.87 1.44 34.32
CA GLU A 289 -7.65 2.01 33.23
C GLU A 289 -8.93 2.67 33.74
N ALA A 290 -9.65 2.02 34.67
CA ALA A 290 -10.82 2.61 35.32
C ALA A 290 -10.47 3.91 36.08
N PHE A 291 -9.35 3.95 36.79
CA PHE A 291 -8.88 5.19 37.44
C PHE A 291 -8.52 6.27 36.42
N ALA A 292 -7.87 5.93 35.31
CA ALA A 292 -7.54 6.88 34.25
C ALA A 292 -8.80 7.49 33.63
N SER A 293 -9.79 6.66 33.29
CA SER A 293 -11.10 7.09 32.79
C SER A 293 -11.81 8.00 33.79
N ARG A 294 -11.81 7.64 35.08
CA ARG A 294 -12.39 8.48 36.14
C ARG A 294 -11.71 9.85 36.23
N ILE A 295 -10.38 9.91 36.18
CA ILE A 295 -9.62 11.15 36.20
C ILE A 295 -9.92 12.02 34.97
N ASN A 296 -10.02 11.40 33.79
CA ASN A 296 -10.35 12.10 32.55
C ASN A 296 -11.76 12.68 32.58
N ASN A 297 -12.75 11.93 33.07
CA ASN A 297 -14.13 12.40 33.22
C ASN A 297 -14.20 13.61 34.15
N MET A 298 -13.57 13.53 35.34
CA MET A 298 -13.49 14.68 36.25
C MET A 298 -12.73 15.87 35.63
N GLY A 299 -11.71 15.61 34.80
CA GLY A 299 -10.99 16.64 34.06
C GLY A 299 -11.86 17.36 33.03
N SER A 300 -12.69 16.60 32.30
CA SER A 300 -13.66 17.12 31.33
C SER A 300 -14.73 17.99 32.01
N GLU A 301 -15.30 17.52 33.13
CA GLU A 301 -16.28 18.30 33.90
C GLU A 301 -15.69 19.60 34.43
N MET A 302 -14.48 19.56 35.00
CA MET A 302 -13.77 20.77 35.43
C MET A 302 -13.54 21.75 34.27
N ALA A 303 -13.19 21.25 33.08
CA ALA A 303 -13.00 22.10 31.90
C ALA A 303 -14.31 22.78 31.45
N LYS A 304 -15.45 22.06 31.52
CA LYS A 304 -16.78 22.63 31.27
C LYS A 304 -17.09 23.77 32.24
N TYR A 305 -16.91 23.56 33.54
CA TYR A 305 -17.15 24.61 34.54
C TYR A 305 -16.25 25.83 34.36
N VAL A 306 -14.98 25.63 33.98
CA VAL A 306 -14.05 26.74 33.68
C VAL A 306 -14.50 27.50 32.44
N ALA A 307 -14.91 26.80 31.39
CA ALA A 307 -15.42 27.42 30.17
C ALA A 307 -16.69 28.25 30.43
N GLU A 308 -17.64 27.71 31.19
CA GLU A 308 -18.86 28.43 31.59
C GLU A 308 -18.54 29.65 32.45
N LYS A 309 -17.68 29.50 33.47
CA LYS A 309 -17.21 30.62 34.30
C LYS A 309 -16.60 31.73 33.44
N ASN A 310 -15.74 31.36 32.49
CA ASN A 310 -15.10 32.34 31.61
C ASN A 310 -16.12 33.01 30.68
N ARG A 311 -17.09 32.27 30.14
CA ARG A 311 -18.17 32.82 29.33
C ARG A 311 -18.99 33.86 30.11
N PHE A 312 -19.42 33.53 31.33
CA PHE A 312 -20.15 34.47 32.19
C PHE A 312 -19.29 35.68 32.57
N ASN A 313 -18.01 35.49 32.86
CA ASN A 313 -17.10 36.60 33.17
C ASN A 313 -16.93 37.56 31.97
N THR A 314 -16.84 37.03 30.75
CA THR A 314 -16.79 37.86 29.53
C THR A 314 -18.10 38.63 29.32
N GLN A 315 -19.24 37.98 29.52
CA GLN A 315 -20.55 38.65 29.46
C GLN A 315 -20.67 39.76 30.52
N LEU A 316 -20.24 39.49 31.75
CA LEU A 316 -20.25 40.48 32.83
C LEU A 316 -19.43 41.72 32.45
N LYS A 317 -18.20 41.52 31.95
CA LYS A 317 -17.34 42.62 31.48
C LYS A 317 -17.96 43.40 30.33
N ALA A 318 -18.58 42.71 29.37
CA ALA A 318 -19.25 43.37 28.24
C ALA A 318 -20.42 44.25 28.71
N GLN A 319 -21.22 43.77 29.67
CA GLN A 319 -22.32 44.53 30.25
C GLN A 319 -21.82 45.72 31.09
N GLN A 320 -20.75 45.55 31.86
CA GLN A 320 -20.11 46.65 32.60
C GLN A 320 -19.60 47.74 31.65
N ASN A 321 -18.90 47.37 30.58
CA ASN A 321 -18.42 48.31 29.57
C ASN A 321 -19.56 49.03 28.83
N ALA A 322 -20.66 48.34 28.54
CA ALA A 322 -21.85 48.94 27.93
C ALA A 322 -22.49 49.98 28.87
N LEU A 323 -22.55 49.68 30.17
CA LEU A 323 -23.08 50.57 31.18
C LEU A 323 -22.19 51.80 31.40
N GLU A 324 -20.86 51.63 31.36
CA GLU A 324 -19.91 52.75 31.37
C GLU A 324 -20.04 53.66 30.15
N ARG A 325 -20.23 53.09 28.94
CA ARG A 325 -20.49 53.88 27.72
C ARG A 325 -21.77 54.71 27.83
N LEU A 326 -22.84 54.11 28.35
CA LEU A 326 -24.11 54.82 28.60
C LEU A 326 -23.95 55.95 29.63
N ARG A 327 -23.08 55.77 30.64
CA ARG A 327 -22.79 56.82 31.64
C ARG A 327 -21.92 57.96 31.11
N GLN A 328 -21.11 57.71 30.08
CA GLN A 328 -20.19 58.69 29.48
C GLN A 328 -20.77 59.39 28.23
N GLN A 329 -21.96 59.00 27.75
CA GLN A 329 -22.57 59.58 26.55
C GLN A 329 -23.07 61.00 26.78
N ASP A 330 -22.34 61.97 26.21
CA ASP A 330 -22.74 63.37 26.04
C ASP A 330 -23.37 63.52 24.64
N VAL A 331 -24.67 63.25 24.55
CA VAL A 331 -25.44 63.08 23.30
C VAL A 331 -25.28 64.28 22.34
N GLY A 332 -25.03 65.49 22.85
CA GLY A 332 -24.81 66.68 22.04
C GLY A 332 -23.55 66.62 21.17
N LYS A 333 -22.44 66.08 21.70
CA LYS A 333 -21.16 66.01 20.96
C LYS A 333 -21.17 64.93 19.88
N GLU A 334 -21.88 63.82 20.10
CA GLU A 334 -22.06 62.76 19.09
C GLU A 334 -22.95 63.23 17.93
N ILE A 335 -24.00 64.01 18.19
CA ILE A 335 -24.83 64.59 17.13
C ILE A 335 -24.01 65.55 16.25
N GLU A 336 -23.13 66.37 16.84
CA GLU A 336 -22.28 67.27 16.08
C GLU A 336 -21.20 66.57 15.27
N SER A 337 -20.58 65.50 15.79
CA SER A 337 -19.62 64.70 15.01
C SER A 337 -20.30 63.96 13.87
N LEU A 338 -21.47 63.35 14.12
CA LEU A 338 -22.27 62.70 13.09
C LEU A 338 -22.71 63.68 11.99
N LYS A 339 -23.11 64.91 12.35
CA LYS A 339 -23.40 65.96 11.36
C LYS A 339 -22.18 66.29 10.50
N ARG A 340 -20.99 66.42 11.11
CA ARG A 340 -19.72 66.69 10.40
C ARG A 340 -19.30 65.53 9.49
N ASP A 341 -19.53 64.29 9.90
CA ASP A 341 -19.19 63.13 9.09
C ASP A 341 -20.21 62.92 7.97
N MET A 342 -21.48 63.24 8.20
CA MET A 342 -22.53 63.20 7.18
C MET A 342 -22.26 64.22 6.06
N THR A 343 -21.82 65.45 6.37
CA THR A 343 -21.40 66.41 5.34
C THR A 343 -20.20 65.91 4.53
N LYS A 344 -19.18 65.34 5.19
CA LYS A 344 -18.02 64.75 4.47
C LYS A 344 -18.41 63.60 3.54
N ILE A 345 -19.33 62.75 3.98
CA ILE A 345 -19.83 61.63 3.16
C ILE A 345 -20.61 62.17 1.95
N LEU A 346 -21.45 63.18 2.15
CA LEU A 346 -22.21 63.82 1.07
C LEU A 346 -21.27 64.48 0.04
N GLU A 347 -20.23 65.19 0.48
CA GLU A 347 -19.22 65.78 -0.41
C GLU A 347 -18.48 64.71 -1.23
N LYS A 348 -18.09 63.60 -0.61
CA LYS A 348 -17.45 62.47 -1.32
C LYS A 348 -18.39 61.86 -2.35
N ARG A 349 -19.63 61.57 -1.95
CA ARG A 349 -20.65 61.02 -2.84
C ARG A 349 -20.95 61.95 -4.01
N SER A 350 -21.03 63.26 -3.77
CA SER A 350 -21.24 64.23 -4.84
C SER A 350 -20.10 64.19 -5.86
N LYS A 351 -18.84 64.13 -5.41
CA LYS A 351 -17.68 64.04 -6.31
C LYS A 351 -17.67 62.75 -7.12
N GLU A 352 -17.94 61.62 -6.46
CA GLU A 352 -18.03 60.31 -7.12
C GLU A 352 -19.18 60.26 -8.14
N THR A 353 -20.32 60.87 -7.82
CA THR A 353 -21.49 60.93 -8.72
C THR A 353 -21.21 61.79 -9.94
N CYS A 354 -20.53 62.94 -9.79
CA CYS A 354 -20.11 63.75 -10.94
C CYS A 354 -19.11 62.99 -11.82
N ALA A 355 -18.09 62.36 -11.23
CA ALA A 355 -17.12 61.57 -11.99
C ALA A 355 -17.78 60.39 -12.74
N TYR A 356 -18.80 59.76 -12.13
CA TYR A 356 -19.58 58.73 -12.79
C TYR A 356 -20.40 59.29 -13.96
N ALA A 357 -21.07 60.44 -13.77
CA ALA A 357 -21.82 61.10 -14.83
C ALA A 357 -20.91 61.50 -16.02
N ASP A 358 -19.72 62.03 -15.74
CA ASP A 358 -18.73 62.38 -16.75
C ASP A 358 -18.26 61.13 -17.53
N ALA A 359 -17.99 60.03 -16.83
CA ALA A 359 -17.60 58.77 -17.45
C ALA A 359 -18.71 58.17 -18.33
N VAL A 360 -19.96 58.23 -17.89
CA VAL A 360 -21.12 57.79 -18.69
C VAL A 360 -21.27 58.65 -19.93
N THR A 361 -21.11 59.98 -19.80
CA THR A 361 -21.21 60.92 -20.93
C THR A 361 -20.12 60.61 -21.96
N ALA A 362 -18.87 60.45 -21.53
CA ALA A 362 -17.76 60.08 -22.41
C ALA A 362 -17.99 58.71 -23.10
N CYS A 363 -18.60 57.75 -22.40
CA CYS A 363 -18.95 56.46 -22.99
C CYS A 363 -20.03 56.58 -24.07
N CYS A 364 -21.07 57.38 -23.83
CA CYS A 364 -22.11 57.69 -24.81
C CYS A 364 -21.53 58.38 -26.05
N GLU A 365 -20.65 59.37 -25.86
CA GLU A 365 -19.97 60.08 -26.96
C GLU A 365 -19.10 59.12 -27.79
N ALA A 366 -18.31 58.27 -27.14
CA ALA A 366 -17.51 57.26 -27.83
C ALA A 366 -18.39 56.28 -28.62
N ARG A 367 -19.52 55.85 -28.06
CA ARG A 367 -20.45 54.94 -28.74
C ARG A 367 -21.15 55.62 -29.92
N ALA A 368 -21.48 56.90 -29.81
CA ALA A 368 -22.01 57.69 -30.94
C ALA A 368 -20.97 57.82 -32.06
N ALA A 369 -19.70 58.10 -31.72
CA ALA A 369 -18.61 58.16 -32.68
C ALA A 369 -18.37 56.80 -33.38
N GLU A 370 -18.44 55.69 -32.64
CA GLU A 370 -18.33 54.34 -33.21
C GLU A 370 -19.49 54.04 -34.16
N THR A 371 -20.73 54.36 -33.75
CA THR A 371 -21.93 54.11 -34.55
C THR A 371 -21.90 54.92 -35.84
N THR A 372 -21.49 56.18 -35.78
CA THR A 372 -21.34 57.03 -36.98
C THR A 372 -20.24 56.51 -37.92
N ALA A 373 -19.10 56.05 -37.38
CA ALA A 373 -18.05 55.42 -38.18
C ALA A 373 -18.53 54.12 -38.85
N LEU A 374 -19.28 53.28 -38.13
CA LEU A 374 -19.86 52.05 -38.66
C LEU A 374 -20.86 52.33 -39.79
N LEU A 375 -21.76 53.30 -39.60
CA LEU A 375 -22.72 53.72 -40.62
C LEU A 375 -21.99 54.21 -41.87
N ARG A 376 -20.94 55.02 -41.71
CA ARG A 376 -20.13 55.51 -42.83
C ARG A 376 -19.42 54.37 -43.57
N ALA A 377 -18.88 53.39 -42.84
CA ALA A 377 -18.27 52.21 -43.44
C ALA A 377 -19.29 51.38 -44.25
N LYS A 378 -20.51 51.20 -43.72
CA LYS A 378 -21.61 50.51 -44.42
C LYS A 378 -22.07 51.27 -45.67
N GLN A 379 -22.17 52.60 -45.59
CA GLN A 379 -22.46 53.44 -46.75
C GLN A 379 -21.38 53.28 -47.83
N CYS A 380 -20.10 53.34 -47.47
CA CYS A 380 -19.00 53.12 -48.40
C CYS A 380 -19.03 51.72 -49.03
N ASP A 381 -19.34 50.67 -48.26
CA ASP A 381 -19.46 49.29 -48.78
C ASP A 381 -20.61 49.15 -49.79
N ALA A 382 -21.77 49.74 -49.48
CA ALA A 382 -22.91 49.77 -50.39
C ALA A 382 -22.58 50.52 -51.69
N LEU A 383 -21.95 51.70 -51.58
CA LEU A 383 -21.51 52.48 -52.74
C LEU A 383 -20.46 51.74 -53.57
N TYR A 384 -19.51 51.05 -52.93
CA TYR A 384 -18.51 50.25 -53.63
C TYR A 384 -19.16 49.11 -54.42
N LYS A 385 -20.09 48.38 -53.81
CA LYS A 385 -20.83 47.30 -54.49
C LYS A 385 -21.60 47.82 -55.70
N TYR A 386 -22.33 48.92 -55.53
CA TYR A 386 -23.06 49.56 -56.62
C TYR A 386 -22.13 49.99 -57.77
N LEU A 387 -21.03 50.69 -57.46
CA LEU A 387 -20.06 51.13 -58.46
C LEU A 387 -19.36 49.96 -59.15
N LYS A 388 -19.12 48.85 -58.43
CA LYS A 388 -18.54 47.64 -59.00
C LYS A 388 -19.51 46.96 -59.97
N GLU A 389 -20.78 46.84 -59.62
CA GLU A 389 -21.81 46.29 -60.50
C GLU A 389 -21.96 47.12 -61.77
N LEU A 390 -21.96 48.45 -61.64
CA LEU A 390 -21.93 49.37 -62.79
C LEU A 390 -20.68 49.15 -63.65
N TYR A 391 -19.49 49.12 -63.05
CA TYR A 391 -18.24 48.89 -63.77
C TYR A 391 -18.22 47.55 -64.50
N ASP A 392 -18.67 46.48 -63.85
CA ASP A 392 -18.76 45.15 -64.45
C ASP A 392 -19.78 45.14 -65.60
N GLY A 393 -20.89 45.86 -65.47
CA GLY A 393 -21.89 46.07 -66.53
C GLY A 393 -21.32 46.80 -67.74
N GLU A 394 -20.70 47.96 -67.52
CA GLU A 394 -20.04 48.76 -68.56
C GLU A 394 -18.91 47.98 -69.25
N THR A 395 -18.14 47.21 -68.49
CA THR A 395 -17.06 46.36 -69.04
C THR A 395 -17.62 45.26 -69.92
N ARG A 396 -18.76 44.65 -69.55
CA ARG A 396 -19.45 43.67 -70.41
C ARG A 396 -19.95 44.33 -71.68
N GLN A 397 -20.64 45.47 -71.57
CA GLN A 397 -21.11 46.22 -72.75
C GLN A 397 -19.96 46.62 -73.68
N ALA A 398 -18.84 47.08 -73.14
CA ALA A 398 -17.65 47.42 -73.92
C ALA A 398 -17.08 46.19 -74.64
N ARG A 399 -17.04 45.02 -73.99
CA ARG A 399 -16.63 43.76 -74.63
C ARG A 399 -17.60 43.36 -75.75
N ASP A 400 -18.90 43.40 -75.49
CA ASP A 400 -19.92 43.08 -76.48
C ASP A 400 -19.83 44.01 -77.71
N LEU A 401 -19.56 45.29 -77.49
CA LEU A 401 -19.33 46.26 -78.57
C LEU A 401 -18.05 45.98 -79.36
N VAL A 402 -16.95 45.60 -78.68
CA VAL A 402 -15.70 45.20 -79.34
C VAL A 402 -15.91 43.93 -80.17
N ASP A 403 -16.62 42.94 -79.63
CA ASP A 403 -16.93 41.69 -80.33
C ASP A 403 -17.85 41.96 -81.54
N ALA A 404 -18.87 42.81 -81.38
CA ALA A 404 -19.71 43.26 -82.48
C ALA A 404 -18.91 44.03 -83.55
N GLN A 405 -17.98 44.90 -83.14
CA GLN A 405 -17.09 45.61 -84.05
C GLN A 405 -16.18 44.64 -84.82
N ASN A 406 -15.62 43.64 -84.15
CA ASN A 406 -14.77 42.62 -84.78
C ASN A 406 -15.58 41.77 -85.76
N ALA A 407 -16.77 41.32 -85.39
CA ALA A 407 -17.68 40.60 -86.29
C ALA A 407 -18.03 41.45 -87.52
N GLN A 408 -18.27 42.76 -87.35
CA GLN A 408 -18.55 43.66 -88.46
C GLN A 408 -17.32 43.92 -89.33
N LYS A 409 -16.12 44.02 -88.74
CA LYS A 409 -14.84 44.10 -89.48
C LYS A 409 -14.61 42.85 -90.32
N GLU A 410 -14.85 41.66 -89.77
CA GLU A 410 -14.75 40.39 -90.51
C GLU A 410 -15.73 40.34 -91.68
N LYS A 411 -17.00 40.70 -91.46
CA LYS A 411 -17.99 40.84 -92.54
C LYS A 411 -17.55 41.83 -93.60
N THR A 412 -17.02 43.00 -93.20
CA THR A 412 -16.53 44.02 -94.13
C THR A 412 -15.30 43.55 -94.91
N LEU A 413 -14.38 42.82 -94.27
CA LEU A 413 -13.22 42.23 -94.94
C LEU A 413 -13.64 41.14 -95.93
N ALA A 414 -14.61 40.30 -95.56
CA ALA A 414 -15.20 39.32 -96.47
C ALA A 414 -15.86 40.01 -97.67
N LEU A 415 -16.68 41.04 -97.45
CA LEU A 415 -17.28 41.86 -98.50
C LEU A 415 -16.24 42.55 -99.37
N LYS A 416 -15.18 43.13 -98.79
CA LYS A 416 -14.07 43.72 -99.55
C LYS A 416 -13.39 42.70 -100.45
N ARG A 417 -13.18 41.46 -99.98
CA ARG A 417 -12.61 40.37 -100.79
C ARG A 417 -13.56 40.01 -101.94
N VAL A 418 -14.85 39.87 -101.68
CA VAL A 418 -15.86 39.63 -102.72
C VAL A 418 -15.90 40.76 -103.73
N CYS A 419 -15.96 42.02 -103.28
CA CYS A 419 -15.94 43.20 -104.15
C CYS A 419 -14.63 43.33 -104.92
N ALA A 420 -13.48 42.98 -104.35
CA ALA A 420 -12.20 43.01 -105.05
C ALA A 420 -12.11 41.92 -106.13
N LEU A 421 -12.66 40.73 -105.88
CA LEU A 421 -12.83 39.68 -106.89
C LEU A 421 -13.79 40.15 -108.00
N ALA A 422 -14.96 40.68 -107.64
CA ALA A 422 -15.92 41.24 -108.59
C ALA A 422 -15.35 42.42 -109.38
N LYS A 423 -14.52 43.27 -108.75
CA LYS A 423 -13.82 44.38 -109.41
C LYS A 423 -12.77 43.85 -110.39
N ARG A 424 -11.98 42.84 -110.02
CA ARG A 424 -11.07 42.16 -110.97
C ARG A 424 -11.84 41.58 -112.15
N GLU A 425 -12.95 40.90 -111.91
CA GLU A 425 -13.81 40.36 -112.98
C GLU A 425 -14.40 41.46 -113.87
N ALA A 426 -14.74 42.63 -113.31
CA ALA A 426 -15.31 43.76 -114.06
C ALA A 426 -14.25 44.53 -114.86
N GLU A 427 -13.08 44.83 -114.28
CA GLU A 427 -11.97 45.50 -114.97
C GLU A 427 -11.37 44.63 -116.08
N GLU A 428 -11.36 43.31 -115.90
CA GLU A 428 -10.98 42.36 -116.95
C GLU A 428 -11.99 42.35 -118.11
N LYS A 429 -13.28 42.49 -117.82
CA LYS A 429 -14.34 42.59 -118.84
C LYS A 429 -14.40 43.95 -119.54
N ALA A 430 -14.07 45.05 -118.86
CA ALA A 430 -14.24 46.40 -119.38
C ALA A 430 -13.22 47.39 -118.78
N PRO A 431 -12.04 47.55 -119.40
CA PRO A 431 -11.07 48.57 -119.01
C PRO A 431 -11.67 49.98 -119.22
N LEU A 432 -11.40 50.87 -118.25
CA LEU A 432 -12.08 52.18 -118.15
C LEU A 432 -11.20 53.29 -118.76
N ASP A 433 -11.41 53.58 -120.05
CA ASP A 433 -10.78 54.73 -120.73
C ASP A 433 -11.53 56.05 -120.46
N GLU A 434 -10.81 57.18 -120.55
CA GLU A 434 -11.26 58.53 -120.15
C GLU A 434 -12.58 59.01 -120.80
N GLU A 435 -12.95 58.49 -121.97
CA GLU A 435 -14.25 58.81 -122.60
C GLU A 435 -15.45 58.33 -121.76
N ARG A 436 -15.32 57.18 -121.10
CA ARG A 436 -16.40 56.58 -120.31
C ARG A 436 -16.62 57.32 -118.98
N LYS A 437 -15.57 57.93 -118.41
CA LYS A 437 -15.70 58.78 -117.22
C LYS A 437 -16.49 60.06 -117.49
N LYS A 438 -16.27 60.71 -118.64
CA LYS A 438 -17.03 61.92 -119.00
C LYS A 438 -18.53 61.65 -119.15
N ARG A 439 -18.91 60.49 -119.70
CA ARG A 439 -20.33 60.10 -119.84
C ARG A 439 -21.06 59.83 -118.52
N PHE A 440 -20.35 59.49 -117.45
CA PHE A 440 -20.99 59.25 -116.15
C PHE A 440 -21.43 60.55 -115.47
N PHE A 441 -20.75 61.66 -115.74
CA PHE A 441 -21.10 62.98 -115.24
C PHE A 441 -22.25 63.68 -116.01
N GLU A 442 -22.76 63.07 -117.08
CA GLU A 442 -23.86 63.61 -117.91
C GLU A 442 -25.26 63.04 -117.56
N MET A 443 -25.43 62.38 -116.40
CA MET A 443 -26.73 61.77 -116.02
C MET A 443 -27.66 62.73 -115.22
N PRO A 444 -28.99 62.77 -115.49
CA PRO A 444 -29.91 63.81 -114.95
C PRO A 444 -30.51 63.57 -113.54
N GLN A 445 -31.22 64.64 -113.11
CA GLN A 445 -31.87 65.01 -111.83
C GLN A 445 -33.05 64.13 -111.34
N GLU A 446 -33.48 64.39 -110.09
CA GLU A 446 -34.64 63.85 -109.32
C GLU A 446 -34.37 62.57 -108.50
N ILE A 447 -34.30 62.71 -107.17
CA ILE A 447 -35.46 62.54 -106.28
C ILE A 447 -35.07 63.06 -104.89
N ASP A 448 -35.99 63.89 -104.40
CA ASP A 448 -36.01 64.68 -103.19
C ASP A 448 -36.77 63.92 -102.07
N PRO A 449 -36.41 64.06 -100.78
CA PRO A 449 -37.40 64.01 -99.71
C PRO A 449 -37.37 65.28 -98.85
N TYR A 450 -37.41 66.37 -99.58
CA TYR A 450 -38.17 67.60 -99.47
C TYR A 450 -37.81 68.69 -98.46
N PRO A 451 -37.90 69.95 -98.93
CA PRO A 451 -37.47 71.17 -98.29
C PRO A 451 -38.69 72.06 -97.96
N ASN A 452 -38.38 73.32 -97.65
CA ASN A 452 -39.24 74.51 -97.56
C ASN A 452 -40.01 74.77 -96.24
N PRO A 453 -39.75 75.94 -95.61
CA PRO A 453 -40.67 76.60 -94.71
C PRO A 453 -41.63 77.51 -95.49
N GLU A 454 -42.94 77.24 -95.35
CA GLU A 454 -44.03 78.18 -95.63
C GLU A 454 -44.15 79.23 -94.49
N PRO A 455 -44.89 80.35 -94.69
CA PRO A 455 -44.99 81.44 -93.72
C PRO A 455 -45.64 80.92 -92.42
N ARG A 456 -45.06 81.20 -91.24
CA ARG A 456 -45.49 80.59 -89.98
C ARG A 456 -47.00 80.83 -89.70
N PRO A 457 -47.83 79.76 -89.72
CA PRO A 457 -49.26 79.80 -89.40
C PRO A 457 -49.51 79.81 -87.88
N GLU A 458 -50.78 79.86 -87.47
CA GLU A 458 -51.27 79.83 -86.08
C GLU A 458 -50.89 78.58 -85.26
N GLU A 459 -50.12 77.64 -85.79
CA GLU A 459 -49.56 76.49 -85.05
C GLU A 459 -48.08 76.74 -84.73
N GLY A 460 -47.86 77.51 -83.67
CA GLY A 460 -46.52 77.79 -83.12
C GLY A 460 -46.54 78.14 -81.64
N GLN A 461 -47.68 77.91 -80.99
CA GLN A 461 -47.89 78.09 -79.55
C GLN A 461 -47.66 76.81 -78.74
N GLU A 462 -47.57 75.63 -79.37
CA GLU A 462 -47.48 74.35 -78.64
C GLU A 462 -46.17 74.13 -77.87
N GLY A 463 -45.08 74.83 -78.20
CA GLY A 463 -43.85 74.76 -77.40
C GLY A 463 -43.91 75.53 -76.07
N HIS A 464 -45.00 76.28 -75.83
CA HIS A 464 -45.29 76.94 -74.55
C HIS A 464 -46.30 76.13 -73.70
N ASP A 465 -46.94 75.12 -74.30
CA ASP A 465 -47.81 74.15 -73.63
C ASP A 465 -47.01 72.93 -73.10
N ASP A 466 -45.86 72.59 -73.70
CA ASP A 466 -44.97 71.54 -73.17
C ASP A 466 -44.44 71.88 -71.75
N TYR A 467 -44.20 73.16 -71.44
CA TYR A 467 -43.81 73.58 -70.08
C TYR A 467 -45.00 73.62 -69.10
N GLN A 468 -46.24 73.60 -69.59
CA GLN A 468 -47.45 73.50 -68.78
C GLN A 468 -47.92 72.05 -68.57
N GLU A 469 -47.57 71.11 -69.45
CA GLU A 469 -47.73 69.66 -69.20
C GLU A 469 -46.62 69.08 -68.29
N ILE A 470 -45.44 69.71 -68.27
CA ILE A 470 -44.36 69.33 -67.34
C ILE A 470 -44.70 69.71 -65.89
N LEU A 471 -45.56 70.70 -65.63
CA LEU A 471 -45.92 71.12 -64.26
C LEU A 471 -46.74 70.05 -63.50
N PRO A 472 -47.82 69.48 -64.06
CA PRO A 472 -48.48 68.29 -63.49
C PRO A 472 -47.54 67.09 -63.40
N GLY A 473 -46.64 66.89 -64.37
CA GLY A 473 -45.64 65.82 -64.33
C GLY A 473 -44.60 65.99 -63.22
N ILE A 474 -44.21 67.23 -62.90
CA ILE A 474 -43.33 67.55 -61.77
C ILE A 474 -44.09 67.43 -60.45
N ASP A 475 -45.35 67.88 -60.36
CA ASP A 475 -46.17 67.69 -59.16
C ASP A 475 -46.49 66.21 -58.91
N GLU A 476 -46.68 65.43 -59.97
CA GLU A 476 -46.86 63.98 -59.90
C GLU A 476 -45.54 63.25 -59.56
N CYS A 477 -44.40 63.75 -60.05
CA CYS A 477 -43.09 63.28 -59.59
C CYS A 477 -42.80 63.67 -58.14
N VAL A 478 -43.15 64.88 -57.70
CA VAL A 478 -43.02 65.33 -56.30
C VAL A 478 -43.91 64.50 -55.41
N ARG A 479 -45.17 64.25 -55.81
CA ARG A 479 -46.09 63.38 -55.08
C ARG A 479 -45.62 61.92 -55.05
N ALA A 480 -45.00 61.43 -56.12
CA ALA A 480 -44.36 60.11 -56.14
C ALA A 480 -43.09 60.06 -55.28
N PHE A 481 -42.32 61.15 -55.20
CA PHE A 481 -41.18 61.26 -54.29
C PHE A 481 -41.61 61.45 -52.82
N GLU A 482 -42.75 62.10 -52.56
CA GLU A 482 -43.36 62.22 -51.24
C GLU A 482 -43.99 60.90 -50.79
N GLU A 483 -44.71 60.18 -51.66
CA GLU A 483 -45.20 58.82 -51.40
C GLU A 483 -44.05 57.83 -51.24
N ALA A 484 -42.97 57.94 -52.03
CA ALA A 484 -41.75 57.14 -51.82
C ALA A 484 -41.02 57.56 -50.53
N ALA A 485 -41.03 58.83 -50.14
CA ALA A 485 -40.47 59.29 -48.87
C ALA A 485 -41.32 58.83 -47.67
N ASP A 486 -42.64 58.75 -47.83
CA ASP A 486 -43.59 58.22 -46.85
C ASP A 486 -43.56 56.68 -46.81
N GLU A 487 -43.24 55.99 -47.91
CA GLU A 487 -42.90 54.55 -47.91
C GLU A 487 -41.52 54.27 -47.29
N ILE A 488 -40.59 55.24 -47.34
CA ILE A 488 -39.29 55.18 -46.65
C ILE A 488 -39.43 55.45 -45.13
N MET A 489 -40.58 55.96 -44.66
CA MET A 489 -40.97 55.93 -43.23
C MET A 489 -41.35 54.50 -42.81
N CYS A 490 -40.31 53.67 -42.65
CA CYS A 490 -40.31 52.35 -42.00
C CYS A 490 -41.52 51.44 -42.31
N PRO A 491 -41.48 50.65 -43.41
CA PRO A 491 -42.48 49.64 -43.74
C PRO A 491 -42.30 48.36 -42.90
N ASN A 492 -42.06 48.52 -41.59
CA ASN A 492 -42.03 47.40 -40.66
C ASN A 492 -43.16 47.61 -39.64
N ASP A 493 -44.32 47.00 -39.90
CA ASP A 493 -45.51 47.03 -39.04
C ASP A 493 -45.18 46.70 -37.57
N MET A 494 -44.14 45.88 -37.33
CA MET A 494 -43.67 45.59 -35.98
C MET A 494 -43.11 46.82 -35.25
N VAL A 495 -42.46 47.75 -35.95
CA VAL A 495 -41.89 48.97 -35.33
C VAL A 495 -42.99 49.96 -34.98
N LEU A 496 -44.06 50.03 -35.79
CA LEU A 496 -45.24 50.83 -35.49
C LEU A 496 -46.07 50.23 -34.34
N GLN A 497 -46.20 48.90 -34.28
CA GLN A 497 -46.77 48.22 -33.11
C GLN A 497 -45.93 48.45 -31.86
N ASP A 498 -44.60 48.27 -31.92
CA ASP A 498 -43.70 48.56 -30.79
C ASP A 498 -43.82 50.02 -30.32
N PHE A 499 -43.92 50.99 -31.24
CA PHE A 499 -44.10 52.39 -30.89
C PHE A 499 -45.45 52.65 -30.20
N ARG A 500 -46.52 52.02 -30.67
CA ARG A 500 -47.86 52.11 -30.06
C ARG A 500 -47.89 51.46 -28.68
N ASP A 501 -47.29 50.28 -28.54
CA ASP A 501 -47.16 49.55 -27.28
C ASP A 501 -46.33 50.35 -26.26
N LYS A 502 -45.22 50.95 -26.70
CA LYS A 502 -44.40 51.87 -25.89
C LYS A 502 -45.17 53.12 -25.48
N GLN A 503 -46.04 53.65 -26.35
CA GLN A 503 -46.89 54.79 -26.03
C GLN A 503 -47.94 54.45 -24.97
N GLU A 504 -48.59 53.30 -25.09
CA GLU A 504 -49.54 52.80 -24.08
C GLU A 504 -48.84 52.52 -22.75
N GLU A 505 -47.67 51.89 -22.77
CA GLU A 505 -46.87 51.63 -21.57
C GLU A 505 -46.47 52.93 -20.87
N ARG A 506 -46.01 53.94 -21.64
CA ARG A 506 -45.70 55.27 -21.11
C ARG A 506 -46.92 55.93 -20.48
N ASN A 507 -48.10 55.82 -21.10
CA ASN A 507 -49.33 56.41 -20.56
C ASN A 507 -49.78 55.70 -19.28
N LYS A 508 -49.73 54.36 -19.22
CA LYS A 508 -49.99 53.56 -18.00
C LYS A 508 -49.03 53.92 -16.87
N LEU A 509 -47.73 54.07 -17.17
CA LEU A 509 -46.74 54.50 -16.18
C LEU A 509 -46.99 55.93 -15.69
N ARG A 510 -47.47 56.82 -16.56
CA ARG A 510 -47.82 58.20 -16.19
C ARG A 510 -49.04 58.25 -15.28
N GLU A 511 -50.07 57.45 -15.56
CA GLU A 511 -51.25 57.30 -14.69
C GLU A 511 -50.87 56.73 -13.32
N ALA A 512 -50.06 55.67 -13.29
CA ALA A 512 -49.56 55.08 -12.04
C ALA A 512 -48.69 56.07 -11.24
N LEU A 513 -47.91 56.93 -11.91
CA LEU A 513 -47.13 57.98 -11.26
C LEU A 513 -48.03 59.06 -10.66
N THR A 514 -49.10 59.46 -11.36
CA THR A 514 -50.07 60.44 -10.83
C THR A 514 -50.87 59.88 -9.65
N GLU A 515 -51.28 58.61 -9.71
CA GLU A 515 -52.00 57.94 -8.62
C GLU A 515 -51.11 57.80 -7.37
N LYS A 516 -49.86 57.34 -7.55
CA LYS A 516 -48.89 57.25 -6.44
C LYS A 516 -48.45 58.63 -5.93
N GLY A 517 -48.41 59.64 -6.78
CA GLY A 517 -48.16 61.03 -6.39
C GLY A 517 -49.27 61.57 -5.48
N GLY A 518 -50.54 61.34 -5.85
CA GLY A 518 -51.69 61.70 -5.01
C GLY A 518 -51.74 60.95 -3.67
N ASP A 519 -51.36 59.66 -3.66
CA ASP A 519 -51.26 58.86 -2.44
C ASP A 519 -50.07 59.31 -1.53
N LEU A 520 -49.03 59.93 -2.12
CA LEU A 520 -47.93 60.53 -1.35
C LEU A 520 -48.35 61.87 -0.74
N ASP A 521 -49.01 62.74 -1.52
CA ASP A 521 -49.45 64.06 -1.06
C ASP A 521 -50.49 63.94 0.07
N THR A 522 -51.42 62.99 -0.04
CA THR A 522 -52.37 62.68 1.04
C THR A 522 -51.67 62.17 2.30
N LYS A 523 -50.64 61.31 2.17
CA LYS A 523 -49.83 60.87 3.33
C LYS A 523 -49.03 62.03 3.93
N LEU A 524 -48.52 62.96 3.12
CA LEU A 524 -47.84 64.17 3.59
C LEU A 524 -48.80 65.10 4.35
N GLU A 525 -50.03 65.28 3.87
CA GLU A 525 -51.07 66.03 4.60
C GLU A 525 -51.41 65.38 5.95
N VAL A 526 -51.51 64.05 6.01
CA VAL A 526 -51.74 63.31 7.26
C VAL A 526 -50.56 63.46 8.23
N ILE A 527 -49.34 63.49 7.72
CA ILE A 527 -48.13 63.73 8.54
C ILE A 527 -48.14 65.17 9.06
N GLU A 528 -48.44 66.17 8.22
CA GLU A 528 -48.40 67.57 8.62
C GLU A 528 -49.54 67.91 9.61
N THR A 529 -50.73 67.33 9.43
CA THR A 529 -51.82 67.44 10.42
C THR A 529 -51.44 66.81 11.76
N LYS A 530 -50.83 65.62 11.77
CA LYS A 530 -50.33 65.02 13.02
C LYS A 530 -49.22 65.85 13.67
N LYS A 531 -48.31 66.41 12.88
CA LYS A 531 -47.25 67.29 13.34
C LYS A 531 -47.81 68.58 13.94
N GLN A 532 -48.83 69.20 13.34
CA GLN A 532 -49.51 70.36 13.91
C GLN A 532 -50.24 70.02 15.21
N ALA A 533 -50.93 68.87 15.28
CA ALA A 533 -51.58 68.40 16.50
C ALA A 533 -50.57 68.16 17.64
N TRP A 534 -49.42 67.56 17.32
CA TRP A 534 -48.34 67.35 18.29
C TRP A 534 -47.69 68.65 18.72
N LEU A 535 -47.42 69.58 17.80
CA LEU A 535 -46.86 70.89 18.12
C LEU A 535 -47.81 71.71 19.00
N ALA A 536 -49.13 71.64 18.77
CA ALA A 536 -50.14 72.29 19.59
C ALA A 536 -50.20 71.72 21.01
N ALA A 537 -50.01 70.40 21.19
CA ALA A 537 -49.96 69.76 22.49
C ALA A 537 -48.62 69.97 23.22
N LEU A 538 -47.51 70.01 22.47
CA LEU A 538 -46.16 70.12 23.02
C LEU A 538 -45.78 71.57 23.38
N ARG A 539 -46.22 72.59 22.63
CA ARG A 539 -45.94 74.00 22.95
C ARG A 539 -46.30 74.39 24.40
N PRO A 540 -47.54 74.16 24.89
CA PRO A 540 -47.88 74.52 26.26
C PRO A 540 -47.13 73.69 27.31
N LEU A 541 -46.71 72.46 26.99
CA LEU A 541 -45.86 71.65 27.88
C LEU A 541 -44.44 72.19 27.95
N VAL A 542 -43.86 72.58 26.81
CA VAL A 542 -42.52 73.17 26.73
C VAL A 542 -42.51 74.55 27.37
N ASP A 543 -43.54 75.37 27.17
CA ASP A 543 -43.68 76.68 27.82
C ASP A 543 -43.81 76.53 29.34
N LYS A 544 -44.58 75.55 29.83
CA LYS A 544 -44.73 75.23 31.26
C LYS A 544 -43.44 74.67 31.89
N ILE A 545 -42.62 73.96 31.11
CA ILE A 545 -41.29 73.53 31.52
C ILE A 545 -40.36 74.75 31.59
N ASN A 546 -40.34 75.60 30.56
CA ASN A 546 -39.49 76.79 30.52
C ASN A 546 -39.83 77.82 31.60
N ASP A 547 -41.10 77.98 31.97
CA ASP A 547 -41.52 78.83 33.09
C ASP A 547 -41.10 78.27 34.46
N ASN A 548 -40.94 76.95 34.60
CA ASN A 548 -40.38 76.32 35.81
C ASN A 548 -38.84 76.40 35.90
N PHE A 549 -38.18 76.84 34.83
CA PHE A 549 -36.72 77.01 34.77
C PHE A 549 -36.27 78.50 34.79
N LYS A 550 -37.21 79.45 34.84
CA LYS A 550 -36.95 80.83 35.30
C LYS A 550 -37.12 80.92 36.80
#